data_AF-A0A7C1PPG4-F1
#
_entry.id   AF-A0A7C1PPG4-F1
#
_cell.length_a   1.000
_cell.length_b   1.000
_cell.length_c   1.000
_cell.angle_alpha   90.00
_cell.angle_beta   90.00
_cell.angle_gamma   90.00
#
_symmetry.space_group_name_H-M   'P 1'
#
loop_
_entity.id
_entity.type
_entity.pdbx_description
1 polymer ?
#
loop_
_entity_poly.entity_id
_entity_poly.type
_entity_poly.pdbx_seq_one_letter_code
_entity_poly.pdbx_strand_id
1 'polypeptide(L)'
;VNLLQLQEGERITTAIPVRDFHENYLVVFTKKGTVKKTPLKDFSNPRGRGIIAVTLKEGDELIAVRKTSGTNDLLIGTRNGLSVRFREEDVRPMGRSARGVRGIRLAAGDEVVSAEVVEDRTTILTVTERGSGKRTKIEGYPVHKRGGRGVISIKVNDRIGKAVGFLQVRDDDEIVMITNNGKVLRTTAENISILGRNTQGVKLMDVDPGDRVMSIGRVAEK
;
A
#
# COMPACT_ATOMS: atom_id res chain seq x y z
N VAL A 1 -1.66 24.87 18.41
CA VAL A 1 -0.91 23.89 19.24
C VAL A 1 -0.46 22.76 18.33
N ASN A 2 0.85 22.49 18.24
CA ASN A 2 1.38 21.34 17.48
C ASN A 2 1.35 20.09 18.38
N LEU A 3 0.64 19.05 17.95
CA LEU A 3 0.41 17.84 18.76
C LEU A 3 1.54 16.80 18.64
N LEU A 4 2.31 16.85 17.55
CA LEU A 4 3.42 15.93 17.27
C LEU A 4 4.69 16.72 16.96
N GLN A 5 5.83 16.23 17.45
CA GLN A 5 7.15 16.79 17.18
C GLN A 5 7.75 16.13 15.93
N LEU A 6 7.27 16.55 14.75
CA LEU A 6 7.79 16.06 13.47
C LEU A 6 9.07 16.80 13.09
N GLN A 7 10.04 16.05 12.55
CA GLN A 7 11.23 16.64 11.93
C GLN A 7 10.91 17.25 10.57
N GLU A 8 11.80 18.09 10.05
CA GLU A 8 11.66 18.64 8.70
C GLU A 8 11.61 17.52 7.65
N GLY A 9 10.61 17.56 6.77
CA GLY A 9 10.36 16.52 5.77
C GLY A 9 9.73 15.23 6.31
N GLU A 10 9.57 15.09 7.63
CA GLU A 10 8.84 13.97 8.23
C GLU A 10 7.33 14.13 8.01
N ARG A 11 6.70 13.05 7.53
CA ARG A 11 5.28 13.02 7.23
C ARG A 11 4.63 11.79 7.86
N ILE A 12 3.39 11.96 8.29
CA ILE A 12 2.57 10.87 8.82
C ILE A 12 2.20 9.95 7.65
N THR A 13 2.54 8.68 7.75
CA THR A 13 2.25 7.67 6.73
C THR A 13 1.01 6.83 7.07
N THR A 14 0.76 6.58 8.35
CA THR A 14 -0.38 5.78 8.81
C THR A 14 -0.71 6.16 10.25
N ALA A 15 -2.01 6.24 10.56
CA ALA A 15 -2.55 6.25 11.91
C ALA A 15 -3.32 4.94 12.15
N ILE A 16 -3.02 4.24 13.24
CA ILE A 16 -3.65 2.95 13.56
C ILE A 16 -4.31 3.07 14.94
N PRO A 17 -5.64 2.93 15.06
CA PRO A 17 -6.30 2.88 16.35
C PRO A 17 -5.98 1.57 17.06
N VAL A 18 -5.54 1.68 18.32
CA VAL A 18 -5.16 0.58 19.19
C VAL A 18 -5.85 0.78 20.54
N ARG A 19 -6.68 -0.19 20.94
CA ARG A 19 -7.38 -0.16 22.25
C ARG A 19 -6.52 -0.77 23.35
N ASP A 20 -5.81 -1.84 23.02
CA ASP A 20 -4.86 -2.51 23.89
C ASP A 20 -3.65 -2.98 23.04
N PHE A 21 -2.53 -3.22 23.72
CA PHE A 21 -1.27 -3.61 23.06
C PHE A 21 -1.04 -5.13 23.08
N HIS A 22 -2.06 -5.90 23.44
CA HIS A 22 -1.96 -7.35 23.50
C HIS A 22 -2.40 -7.94 22.18
N GLU A 23 -1.71 -9.02 21.79
CA GLU A 23 -2.01 -9.73 20.56
C GLU A 23 -1.83 -8.83 19.32
N ASN A 24 -1.83 -9.40 18.11
CA ASN A 24 -1.49 -8.70 16.87
C ASN A 24 -0.03 -8.24 16.69
N TYR A 25 0.25 -7.83 15.46
CA TYR A 25 1.52 -7.29 15.02
C TYR A 25 1.31 -5.99 14.24
N LEU A 26 2.36 -5.18 14.18
CA LEU A 26 2.49 -4.13 13.17
C LEU A 26 3.45 -4.61 12.10
N VAL A 27 2.96 -4.62 10.87
CA VAL A 27 3.76 -4.88 9.67
C VAL A 27 4.05 -3.57 8.97
N VAL A 28 5.34 -3.29 8.85
CA VAL A 28 5.91 -2.12 8.18
C VAL A 28 6.29 -2.51 6.75
N PHE A 29 6.03 -1.62 5.80
CA PHE A 29 6.46 -1.72 4.42
C PHE A 29 7.25 -0.47 4.02
N THR A 30 8.33 -0.65 3.27
CA THR A 30 9.15 0.46 2.78
C THR A 30 9.13 0.54 1.26
N LYS A 31 9.46 1.73 0.76
CA LYS A 31 9.53 2.03 -0.67
C LYS A 31 10.47 1.12 -1.43
N LYS A 32 11.60 0.75 -0.83
CA LYS A 32 12.58 -0.18 -1.41
C LYS A 32 12.23 -1.66 -1.23
N GLY A 33 10.99 -1.97 -0.85
CA GLY A 33 10.47 -3.34 -0.80
C GLY A 33 10.86 -4.12 0.45
N THR A 34 11.25 -3.44 1.53
CA THR A 34 11.47 -4.07 2.84
C THR A 34 10.13 -4.25 3.55
N VAL A 35 9.96 -5.39 4.21
CA VAL A 35 8.84 -5.70 5.10
C VAL A 35 9.37 -6.06 6.49
N LYS A 36 8.67 -5.65 7.55
CA LYS A 36 9.04 -6.01 8.92
C LYS A 36 7.81 -6.20 9.80
N LYS A 37 7.76 -7.33 10.50
CA LYS A 37 6.74 -7.64 11.50
C LYS A 37 7.27 -7.38 12.91
N THR A 38 6.54 -6.61 13.71
CA THR A 38 6.88 -6.30 15.11
C THR A 38 5.67 -6.60 15.99
N PRO A 39 5.81 -7.32 17.12
CA PRO A 39 4.72 -7.51 18.07
C PRO A 39 4.14 -6.16 18.53
N LEU A 40 2.81 -6.04 18.58
CA LEU A 40 2.17 -4.78 18.98
C LEU A 40 2.55 -4.36 20.41
N LYS A 41 2.74 -5.33 21.31
CA LYS A 41 3.20 -5.12 22.69
C LYS A 41 4.50 -4.33 22.81
N ASP A 42 5.38 -4.37 21.80
CA ASP A 42 6.65 -3.63 21.85
C ASP A 42 6.44 -2.08 21.80
N PHE A 43 5.21 -1.64 21.49
CA PHE A 43 4.77 -0.24 21.43
C PHE A 43 3.97 0.20 22.66
N SER A 44 3.80 -0.65 23.68
CA SER A 44 2.92 -0.38 24.85
C SER A 44 3.39 0.74 25.78
N ASN A 45 4.63 1.21 25.62
CA ASN A 45 5.23 2.26 26.45
C ASN A 45 5.50 3.51 25.60
N PRO A 46 4.45 4.32 25.31
CA PRO A 46 4.58 5.51 24.47
C PRO A 46 5.49 6.56 25.15
N ARG A 47 6.21 7.32 24.32
CA ARG A 47 7.06 8.43 24.78
C ARG A 47 6.65 9.69 24.02
N GLY A 48 6.59 10.84 24.71
CA GLY A 48 6.20 12.11 24.09
C GLY A 48 7.08 12.53 22.91
N ARG A 49 8.36 12.11 22.90
CA ARG A 49 9.30 12.35 21.79
C ARG A 49 9.16 11.39 20.59
N GLY A 50 8.23 10.44 20.64
CA GLY A 50 8.16 9.34 19.70
C GLY A 50 9.22 8.24 19.95
N ILE A 51 9.13 7.17 19.15
CA ILE A 51 10.01 6.00 19.22
C ILE A 51 10.35 5.50 17.81
N ILE A 52 11.57 4.96 17.65
CA ILE A 52 11.97 4.32 16.39
C ILE A 52 11.17 3.03 16.22
N ALA A 53 10.37 2.97 15.15
CA ALA A 53 9.56 1.82 14.78
C ALA A 53 10.22 0.93 13.70
N VAL A 54 11.21 1.43 12.96
CA VAL A 54 12.02 0.71 11.97
C VAL A 54 13.31 1.50 11.69
N THR A 55 14.41 0.80 11.45
CA THR A 55 15.63 1.45 10.93
C THR A 55 15.60 1.43 9.41
N LEU A 56 15.51 2.59 8.77
CA LEU A 56 15.51 2.74 7.31
C LEU A 56 16.93 2.73 6.75
N LYS A 57 17.06 2.26 5.52
CA LYS A 57 18.29 2.46 4.73
C LYS A 57 18.26 3.86 4.13
N GLU A 58 19.43 4.38 3.78
CA GLU A 58 19.54 5.64 3.08
C GLU A 58 18.68 5.67 1.80
N GLY A 59 17.91 6.74 1.63
CA GLY A 59 16.94 6.93 0.55
C GLY A 59 15.77 5.94 0.54
N ASP A 60 15.57 5.15 1.59
CA ASP A 60 14.35 4.37 1.79
C ASP A 60 13.36 5.17 2.64
N GLU A 61 12.08 4.92 2.46
CA GLU A 61 11.02 5.60 3.20
C GLU A 61 9.92 4.62 3.58
N LEU A 62 9.27 4.89 4.71
CA LEU A 62 8.10 4.16 5.15
C LEU A 62 6.94 4.49 4.20
N ILE A 63 6.27 3.47 3.63
CA ILE A 63 5.11 3.67 2.74
C ILE A 63 3.80 3.32 3.42
N ALA A 64 3.80 2.28 4.26
CA ALA A 64 2.62 1.86 5.00
C ALA A 64 3.00 1.13 6.27
N VAL A 65 2.12 1.24 7.26
CA VAL A 65 2.03 0.31 8.38
C VAL A 65 0.65 -0.34 8.33
N ARG A 66 0.57 -1.63 8.66
CA ARG A 66 -0.69 -2.34 8.81
C ARG A 66 -0.69 -3.15 10.09
N LYS A 67 -1.84 -3.19 10.77
CA LYS A 67 -2.06 -4.08 11.91
C LYS A 67 -2.52 -5.44 11.38
N THR A 68 -1.97 -6.51 11.93
CA THR A 68 -2.23 -7.88 11.49
C THR A 68 -2.41 -8.82 12.67
N SER A 69 -3.09 -9.93 12.46
CA SER A 69 -3.28 -10.99 13.46
C SER A 69 -2.09 -11.96 13.55
N GLY A 70 -1.19 -11.98 12.56
CA GLY A 70 -0.07 -12.91 12.49
C GLY A 70 -0.22 -13.99 11.42
N THR A 71 -1.45 -14.24 10.97
CA THR A 71 -1.83 -15.28 9.99
C THR A 71 -2.37 -14.70 8.67
N ASN A 72 -2.32 -13.39 8.50
CA ASN A 72 -2.86 -12.74 7.30
C ASN A 72 -1.97 -12.98 6.07
N ASP A 73 -2.56 -12.81 4.89
CA ASP A 73 -1.80 -12.59 3.67
C ASP A 73 -1.48 -11.09 3.53
N LEU A 74 -0.29 -10.79 3.02
CA LEU A 74 0.19 -9.45 2.74
C LEU A 74 0.33 -9.27 1.23
N LEU A 75 -0.16 -8.16 0.70
CA LEU A 75 -0.03 -7.80 -0.71
C LEU A 75 0.81 -6.53 -0.84
N ILE A 76 1.81 -6.54 -1.70
CA ILE A 76 2.63 -5.37 -2.04
C ILE A 76 2.44 -5.07 -3.52
N GLY A 77 2.16 -3.82 -3.86
CA GLY A 77 2.05 -3.31 -5.24
C GLY A 77 3.18 -2.35 -5.59
N THR A 78 3.70 -2.44 -6.81
CA THR A 78 4.81 -1.61 -7.30
C THR A 78 4.38 -0.62 -8.37
N ARG A 79 5.17 0.44 -8.52
CA ARG A 79 4.97 1.49 -9.51
C ARG A 79 4.96 0.97 -10.94
N ASN A 80 5.75 -0.07 -11.25
CA ASN A 80 5.73 -0.74 -12.55
C ASN A 80 4.56 -1.73 -12.73
N GLY A 81 3.56 -1.72 -11.85
CA GLY A 81 2.35 -2.52 -12.00
C GLY A 81 2.52 -3.99 -11.63
N LEU A 82 3.58 -4.34 -10.89
CA LEU A 82 3.77 -5.67 -10.32
C LEU A 82 3.14 -5.76 -8.93
N SER A 83 2.88 -6.98 -8.50
CA SER A 83 2.40 -7.26 -7.15
C SER A 83 2.95 -8.58 -6.62
N VAL A 84 3.13 -8.69 -5.31
CA VAL A 84 3.38 -9.98 -4.64
C VAL A 84 2.42 -10.13 -3.48
N ARG A 85 1.77 -11.30 -3.40
CA ARG A 85 0.98 -11.73 -2.25
C ARG A 85 1.73 -12.87 -1.55
N PHE A 86 1.89 -12.79 -0.23
CA PHE A 86 2.57 -13.82 0.55
C PHE A 86 2.02 -13.89 1.98
N ARG A 87 2.17 -15.03 2.64
CA ARG A 87 1.74 -15.22 4.03
C ARG A 87 2.62 -14.41 4.97
N GLU A 88 2.03 -13.69 5.90
CA GLU A 88 2.72 -12.95 6.95
C GLU A 88 3.66 -13.82 7.80
N GLU A 89 3.36 -15.11 7.92
CA GLU A 89 4.20 -16.09 8.61
C GLU A 89 5.60 -16.23 8.00
N ASP A 90 5.77 -15.93 6.71
CA ASP A 90 7.09 -15.91 6.06
C ASP A 90 7.98 -14.75 6.60
N VAL A 91 7.41 -13.81 7.35
CA VAL A 91 8.11 -12.71 8.02
C VAL A 91 8.14 -13.01 9.52
N ARG A 92 9.31 -13.38 10.05
CA ARG A 92 9.47 -13.57 11.50
C ARG A 92 9.24 -12.27 12.28
N PRO A 93 8.68 -12.33 13.50
CA PRO A 93 8.66 -11.19 14.41
C PRO A 93 10.09 -10.68 14.71
N MET A 94 10.23 -9.36 14.82
CA MET A 94 11.49 -8.68 15.13
C MET A 94 11.22 -7.51 16.08
N GLY A 95 12.27 -7.01 16.73
CA GLY A 95 12.17 -5.80 17.56
C GLY A 95 12.01 -4.52 16.76
N ARG A 96 11.61 -3.44 17.45
CA ARG A 96 11.32 -2.12 16.85
C ARG A 96 12.48 -1.51 16.06
N SER A 97 13.73 -1.64 16.51
CA SER A 97 14.88 -1.07 15.78
C SER A 97 15.37 -1.93 14.61
N ALA A 98 14.84 -3.14 14.42
CA ALA A 98 15.27 -3.99 13.31
C ALA A 98 14.93 -3.37 11.95
N ARG A 99 15.75 -3.67 10.94
CA ARG A 99 15.59 -3.18 9.56
C ARG A 99 14.47 -3.89 8.80
N GLY A 100 14.22 -5.15 9.11
CA GLY A 100 13.28 -6.00 8.36
C GLY A 100 13.96 -6.90 7.33
N VAL A 101 13.14 -7.55 6.50
CA VAL A 101 13.55 -8.48 5.43
C VAL A 101 12.95 -8.05 4.11
N ARG A 102 13.46 -8.60 3.00
CA ARG A 102 12.89 -8.30 1.68
C ARG A 102 11.48 -8.90 1.56
N GLY A 103 10.50 -8.04 1.26
CA GLY A 103 9.11 -8.39 0.94
C GLY A 103 8.91 -8.59 -0.56
N ILE A 104 9.51 -7.74 -1.40
CA ILE A 104 9.51 -7.84 -2.87
C ILE A 104 10.90 -7.52 -3.43
N ARG A 105 11.29 -8.16 -4.53
CA ARG A 105 12.48 -7.81 -5.31
C ARG A 105 12.07 -6.84 -6.42
N LEU A 106 12.48 -5.60 -6.28
CA LEU A 106 12.23 -4.53 -7.25
C LEU A 106 13.23 -4.59 -8.41
N ALA A 107 12.77 -4.23 -9.61
CA ALA A 107 13.64 -3.91 -10.73
C ALA A 107 14.28 -2.52 -10.52
N ALA A 108 15.32 -2.20 -11.30
CA ALA A 108 15.92 -0.88 -11.27
C ALA A 108 14.86 0.19 -11.61
N GLY A 109 14.78 1.24 -10.78
CA GLY A 109 13.79 2.32 -10.92
C GLY A 109 12.35 1.95 -10.55
N ASP A 110 12.09 0.74 -10.05
CA ASP A 110 10.79 0.39 -9.48
C ASP A 110 10.75 0.68 -7.97
N GLU A 111 9.55 0.91 -7.46
CA GLU A 111 9.32 1.23 -6.06
C GLU A 111 7.98 0.69 -5.59
N VAL A 112 7.87 0.39 -4.30
CA VAL A 112 6.59 0.05 -3.68
C VAL A 112 5.75 1.31 -3.56
N VAL A 113 4.52 1.25 -4.06
CA VAL A 113 3.55 2.35 -3.97
C VAL A 113 2.40 2.04 -3.01
N SER A 114 2.17 0.76 -2.70
CA SER A 114 1.10 0.35 -1.78
C SER A 114 1.39 -1.00 -1.14
N ALA A 115 0.84 -1.21 0.05
CA ALA A 115 0.84 -2.50 0.73
C ALA A 115 -0.44 -2.68 1.54
N GLU A 116 -1.03 -3.87 1.45
CA GLU A 116 -2.33 -4.20 2.06
C GLU A 116 -2.29 -5.52 2.84
N VAL A 117 -3.14 -5.61 3.85
CA VAL A 117 -3.44 -6.86 4.57
C VAL A 117 -4.67 -7.43 3.91
N VAL A 118 -4.51 -8.58 3.26
CA VAL A 118 -5.57 -9.18 2.46
C VAL A 118 -6.71 -9.67 3.35
N GLU A 119 -7.91 -9.30 2.96
CA GLU A 119 -9.19 -9.76 3.50
C GLU A 119 -9.94 -10.56 2.44
N ASP A 120 -10.82 -11.45 2.90
CA ASP A 120 -11.67 -12.23 2.01
C ASP A 120 -12.77 -11.37 1.38
N ARG A 121 -13.20 -11.80 0.17
CA ARG A 121 -14.31 -11.19 -0.58
C ARG A 121 -14.10 -9.69 -0.87
N THR A 122 -12.86 -9.30 -1.13
CA THR A 122 -12.49 -7.95 -1.57
C THR A 122 -11.91 -7.97 -2.98
N THR A 123 -11.74 -6.79 -3.55
CA THR A 123 -10.99 -6.59 -4.78
C THR A 123 -9.82 -5.65 -4.55
N ILE A 124 -8.80 -5.73 -5.41
CA ILE A 124 -7.73 -4.75 -5.47
C ILE A 124 -8.02 -3.78 -6.61
N LEU A 125 -8.34 -2.54 -6.27
CA LEU A 125 -8.36 -1.41 -7.19
C LEU A 125 -6.91 -0.99 -7.48
N THR A 126 -6.54 -0.92 -8.75
CA THR A 126 -5.27 -0.31 -9.20
C THR A 126 -5.57 0.89 -10.10
N VAL A 127 -4.90 2.02 -9.85
CA VAL A 127 -5.03 3.25 -10.64
C VAL A 127 -3.66 3.70 -11.14
N THR A 128 -3.60 4.26 -12.35
CA THR A 128 -2.38 4.73 -13.00
C THR A 128 -2.35 6.25 -13.19
N GLU A 129 -1.16 6.79 -13.47
CA GLU A 129 -0.90 8.24 -13.58
C GLU A 129 -1.79 8.95 -14.62
N ARG A 130 -2.21 8.26 -15.70
CA ARG A 130 -3.11 8.82 -16.73
C ARG A 130 -4.58 8.46 -16.53
N GLY A 131 -4.99 8.21 -15.29
CA GLY A 131 -6.39 8.02 -14.93
C GLY A 131 -7.01 6.72 -15.44
N SER A 132 -6.19 5.71 -15.78
CA SER A 132 -6.69 4.36 -16.05
C SER A 132 -6.68 3.52 -14.78
N GLY A 133 -7.60 2.56 -14.69
CA GLY A 133 -7.63 1.67 -13.55
C GLY A 133 -8.66 0.57 -13.69
N LYS A 134 -8.68 -0.32 -12.71
CA LYS A 134 -9.55 -1.50 -12.67
C LYS A 134 -9.55 -2.10 -11.28
N ARG A 135 -10.58 -2.88 -11.01
CA ARG A 135 -10.60 -3.81 -9.88
C ARG A 135 -10.20 -5.20 -10.34
N THR A 136 -9.49 -5.93 -9.51
CA THR A 136 -9.21 -7.36 -9.74
C THR A 136 -9.52 -8.11 -8.46
N LYS A 137 -10.29 -9.20 -8.56
CA LYS A 137 -10.64 -10.01 -7.40
C LYS A 137 -9.39 -10.58 -6.73
N ILE A 138 -9.45 -10.73 -5.41
CA ILE A 138 -8.29 -11.17 -4.62
C ILE A 138 -7.80 -12.57 -5.00
N GLU A 139 -8.68 -13.45 -5.48
CA GLU A 139 -8.35 -14.78 -6.00
C GLU A 139 -7.51 -14.70 -7.27
N GLY A 140 -7.58 -13.57 -7.97
CA GLY A 140 -6.69 -13.26 -9.08
C GLY A 140 -5.22 -13.13 -8.65
N TYR A 141 -4.92 -12.88 -7.38
CA TYR A 141 -3.57 -12.72 -6.84
C TYR A 141 -3.10 -14.00 -6.14
N PRO A 142 -2.31 -14.84 -6.83
CA PRO A 142 -1.80 -16.08 -6.23
C PRO A 142 -0.83 -15.79 -5.07
N VAL A 143 -0.88 -16.64 -4.04
CA VAL A 143 0.08 -16.61 -2.93
C VAL A 143 1.41 -17.18 -3.41
N HIS A 144 2.48 -16.43 -3.18
CA HIS A 144 3.86 -16.80 -3.47
C HIS A 144 4.74 -16.65 -2.23
N LYS A 145 6.00 -17.05 -2.33
CA LYS A 145 7.02 -16.72 -1.32
C LYS A 145 7.40 -15.23 -1.40
N ARG A 146 7.62 -14.62 -0.24
CA ARG A 146 8.14 -13.24 -0.17
C ARG A 146 9.50 -13.11 -0.87
N GLY A 147 9.83 -11.89 -1.28
CA GLY A 147 11.13 -11.54 -1.85
C GLY A 147 11.33 -11.96 -3.31
N GLY A 148 10.31 -12.54 -3.93
CA GLY A 148 10.23 -12.71 -5.39
C GLY A 148 9.99 -11.39 -6.13
N ARG A 149 10.00 -11.44 -7.47
CA ARG A 149 9.69 -10.27 -8.32
C ARG A 149 8.20 -9.90 -8.38
N GLY A 150 7.34 -10.79 -7.89
CA GLY A 150 5.90 -10.65 -8.05
C GLY A 150 5.42 -11.00 -9.45
N VAL A 151 4.14 -10.74 -9.69
CA VAL A 151 3.41 -10.99 -10.92
C VAL A 151 2.72 -9.70 -11.39
N ILE A 152 2.42 -9.61 -12.69
CA ILE A 152 1.70 -8.46 -13.25
C ILE A 152 0.37 -8.29 -12.52
N SER A 153 0.06 -7.08 -12.07
CA SER A 153 -1.25 -6.67 -11.56
C SER A 153 -1.96 -5.72 -12.53
N ILE A 154 -1.20 -4.88 -13.24
CA ILE A 154 -1.68 -4.01 -14.31
C ILE A 154 -0.57 -3.84 -15.35
N LYS A 155 -0.92 -3.85 -16.64
CA LYS A 155 0.05 -3.65 -17.72
C LYS A 155 0.30 -2.17 -17.94
N VAL A 156 1.27 -1.59 -17.24
CA VAL A 156 1.69 -0.20 -17.46
C VAL A 156 2.37 -0.03 -18.81
N ASN A 157 2.21 1.15 -19.40
CA ASN A 157 2.89 1.61 -20.62
C ASN A 157 2.84 3.14 -20.67
N ASP A 158 3.41 3.75 -21.70
CA ASP A 158 3.46 5.21 -21.83
C ASP A 158 2.08 5.86 -21.96
N ARG A 159 1.08 5.13 -22.49
CA ARG A 159 -0.29 5.61 -22.66
C ARG A 159 -1.02 5.77 -21.33
N ILE A 160 -0.90 4.79 -20.43
CA ILE A 160 -1.61 4.80 -19.14
C ILE A 160 -0.76 5.32 -17.98
N GLY A 161 0.56 5.38 -18.15
CA GLY A 161 1.53 5.74 -17.12
C GLY A 161 1.78 4.64 -16.09
N LYS A 162 2.54 4.97 -15.06
CA LYS A 162 2.87 4.06 -13.95
C LYS A 162 1.68 3.87 -13.00
N ALA A 163 1.71 2.81 -12.20
CA ALA A 163 0.74 2.62 -11.14
C ALA A 163 0.97 3.65 -10.02
N VAL A 164 -0.10 4.34 -9.61
CA VAL A 164 -0.09 5.32 -8.52
C VAL A 164 -0.36 4.63 -7.18
N GLY A 165 -1.24 3.63 -7.18
CA GLY A 165 -1.56 2.90 -5.96
C GLY A 165 -2.45 1.69 -6.19
N PHE A 166 -2.54 0.90 -5.13
CA PHE A 166 -3.36 -0.29 -5.00
C PHE A 166 -4.17 -0.15 -3.72
N LEU A 167 -5.49 -0.17 -3.83
CA LEU A 167 -6.39 -0.12 -2.70
C LEU A 167 -7.19 -1.41 -2.64
N GLN A 168 -7.25 -2.03 -1.47
CA GLN A 168 -8.21 -3.10 -1.25
C GLN A 168 -9.57 -2.49 -0.95
N VAL A 169 -10.58 -2.90 -1.71
CA VAL A 169 -11.91 -2.28 -1.68
C VAL A 169 -13.02 -3.33 -1.74
N ARG A 170 -14.12 -3.04 -1.07
CA ARG A 170 -15.44 -3.65 -1.24
C ARG A 170 -16.23 -2.89 -2.32
N ASP A 171 -17.40 -3.37 -2.71
CA ASP A 171 -18.17 -2.75 -3.80
C ASP A 171 -18.74 -1.37 -3.41
N ASP A 172 -19.15 -1.24 -2.16
CA ASP A 172 -19.73 -0.04 -1.54
C ASP A 172 -18.70 1.04 -1.16
N ASP A 173 -17.42 0.67 -1.08
CA ASP A 173 -16.35 1.62 -0.75
C ASP A 173 -16.31 2.81 -1.73
N GLU A 174 -16.34 4.03 -1.20
CA GLU A 174 -16.11 5.23 -1.98
C GLU A 174 -14.62 5.53 -2.14
N ILE A 175 -14.24 5.90 -3.36
CA ILE A 175 -12.87 6.16 -3.77
C ILE A 175 -12.73 7.59 -4.23
N VAL A 176 -11.66 8.25 -3.77
CA VAL A 176 -11.23 9.57 -4.21
C VAL A 176 -9.90 9.45 -4.96
N MET A 177 -9.82 10.12 -6.10
CA MET A 177 -8.61 10.29 -6.91
C MET A 177 -8.29 11.77 -7.04
N ILE A 178 -7.03 12.15 -6.87
CA ILE A 178 -6.57 13.55 -6.92
C ILE A 178 -5.38 13.67 -7.86
N THR A 179 -5.42 14.67 -8.75
CA THR A 179 -4.30 14.99 -9.66
C THR A 179 -3.36 16.05 -9.09
N ASN A 180 -2.16 16.22 -9.66
CA ASN A 180 -1.24 17.28 -9.20
C ASN A 180 -1.77 18.69 -9.44
N ASN A 181 -2.68 18.88 -10.40
CA ASN A 181 -3.33 20.17 -10.63
C ASN A 181 -4.60 20.36 -9.77
N GLY A 182 -4.88 19.45 -8.84
CA GLY A 182 -5.98 19.58 -7.89
C GLY A 182 -7.34 19.12 -8.40
N LYS A 183 -7.42 18.44 -9.55
CA LYS A 183 -8.67 17.83 -10.02
C LYS A 183 -9.00 16.64 -9.12
N VAL A 184 -10.22 16.61 -8.60
CA VAL A 184 -10.71 15.56 -7.70
C VAL A 184 -11.85 14.79 -8.38
N LEU A 185 -11.77 13.46 -8.34
CA LEU A 185 -12.85 12.57 -8.75
C LEU A 185 -13.23 11.67 -7.58
N ARG A 186 -14.53 11.62 -7.25
CA ARG A 186 -15.11 10.68 -6.28
C ARG A 186 -16.03 9.71 -7.03
N THR A 187 -15.89 8.42 -6.76
CA THR A 187 -16.72 7.36 -7.33
C THR A 187 -16.84 6.20 -6.35
N THR A 188 -17.92 5.43 -6.42
CA THR A 188 -17.99 4.14 -5.73
C THR A 188 -17.12 3.11 -6.45
N ALA A 189 -16.59 2.15 -5.71
CA ALA A 189 -15.81 1.06 -6.26
C ALA A 189 -16.64 0.21 -7.23
N GLU A 190 -17.93 -0.01 -6.95
CA GLU A 190 -18.85 -0.77 -7.82
C GLU A 190 -18.84 -0.29 -9.28
N ASN A 191 -18.76 1.03 -9.50
CA ASN A 191 -18.71 1.63 -10.84
C ASN A 191 -17.43 1.32 -11.63
N ILE A 192 -16.41 0.78 -10.98
CA ILE A 192 -15.13 0.44 -11.60
C ILE A 192 -15.15 -1.03 -12.04
N SER A 193 -14.84 -1.28 -13.32
CA SER A 193 -14.89 -2.63 -13.88
C SER A 193 -13.95 -3.61 -13.18
N ILE A 194 -14.46 -4.83 -12.93
CA ILE A 194 -13.65 -5.97 -12.49
C ILE A 194 -13.05 -6.63 -13.72
N LEU A 195 -11.73 -6.68 -13.78
CA LEU A 195 -10.96 -7.27 -14.88
C LEU A 195 -9.83 -8.14 -14.35
N GLY A 196 -9.30 -9.01 -15.21
CA GLY A 196 -8.10 -9.79 -14.90
C GLY A 196 -6.86 -8.92 -14.67
N ARG A 197 -5.82 -9.51 -14.05
CA ARG A 197 -4.55 -8.82 -13.76
C ARG A 197 -3.84 -8.31 -15.01
N ASN A 198 -3.73 -9.13 -16.04
CA ASN A 198 -2.91 -8.85 -17.22
C ASN A 198 -3.63 -7.94 -18.24
N THR A 199 -4.18 -6.82 -17.78
CA THR A 199 -4.92 -5.83 -18.59
C THR A 199 -4.45 -4.41 -18.25
N GLN A 200 -4.81 -3.43 -19.08
CA GLN A 200 -4.50 -2.00 -18.84
C GLN A 200 -5.57 -1.29 -18.00
N GLY A 201 -6.70 -1.95 -17.76
CA GLY A 201 -7.87 -1.32 -17.14
C GLY A 201 -8.68 -0.46 -18.11
N VAL A 202 -9.63 0.28 -17.55
CA VAL A 202 -10.50 1.22 -18.24
C VAL A 202 -10.17 2.64 -17.79
N LYS A 203 -10.62 3.64 -18.55
CA LYS A 203 -10.48 5.03 -18.15
C LYS A 203 -11.41 5.33 -16.98
N LEU A 204 -10.84 5.82 -15.88
CA LEU A 204 -11.57 6.27 -14.69
C LEU A 204 -11.69 7.78 -14.65
N MET A 205 -10.67 8.50 -15.10
CA MET A 205 -10.57 9.95 -15.00
C MET A 205 -9.96 10.55 -16.28
N ASP A 206 -10.52 11.66 -16.74
CA ASP A 206 -9.86 12.54 -17.70
C ASP A 206 -8.70 13.28 -17.03
N VAL A 207 -7.49 13.07 -17.55
CA VAL A 207 -6.27 13.72 -17.07
C VAL A 207 -5.73 14.59 -18.20
N ASP A 208 -5.60 15.88 -17.93
CA ASP A 208 -5.18 16.87 -18.93
C ASP A 208 -3.69 16.70 -19.30
N PRO A 209 -3.26 17.16 -20.48
CA PRO A 209 -1.84 17.17 -20.85
C PRO A 209 -0.98 17.87 -19.78
N GLY A 210 0.06 17.18 -19.31
CA GLY A 210 0.93 17.67 -18.24
C GLY A 210 0.42 17.42 -16.80
N ASP A 211 -0.84 17.03 -16.63
CA ASP A 211 -1.40 16.58 -15.35
C ASP A 211 -1.19 15.07 -15.16
N ARG A 212 -1.30 14.60 -13.91
CA ARG A 212 -1.28 13.19 -13.56
C ARG A 212 -2.01 12.94 -12.25
N VAL A 213 -2.63 11.77 -12.14
CA VAL A 213 -3.12 11.27 -10.85
C VAL A 213 -1.93 11.10 -9.91
N MET A 214 -2.01 11.71 -8.73
CA MET A 214 -0.95 11.70 -7.72
C MET A 214 -1.32 10.88 -6.49
N SER A 215 -2.60 10.79 -6.18
CA SER A 215 -3.07 10.11 -4.97
C SER A 215 -4.43 9.46 -5.21
N ILE A 216 -4.62 8.34 -4.54
CA ILE A 216 -5.90 7.63 -4.44
C ILE A 216 -6.15 7.29 -2.98
N GLY A 217 -7.41 7.32 -2.55
CA GLY A 217 -7.77 6.96 -1.19
C GLY A 217 -9.20 6.45 -1.11
N ARG A 218 -9.45 5.59 -0.13
CA ARG A 218 -10.81 5.25 0.28
C ARG A 218 -11.34 6.34 1.21
N VAL A 219 -12.58 6.76 1.00
CA VAL A 219 -13.26 7.68 1.90
C VAL A 219 -13.56 6.93 3.20
N ALA A 220 -13.16 7.50 4.34
CA ALA A 220 -13.58 6.96 5.63
C ALA A 220 -15.07 7.24 5.81
N GLU A 221 -15.88 6.19 5.94
CA GLU A 221 -17.26 6.34 6.39
C GLU A 221 -17.28 6.84 7.85
N LYS A 222 -18.33 7.61 8.19
CA LYS A 222 -18.49 8.27 9.48
C LYS A 222 -18.74 7.29 10.63
#